data_AF-A0A7R9LEP6-F1
#
_entry.id   AF-A0A7R9LEP6-F1
#
_cell.length_a   1.000
_cell.length_b   1.000
_cell.length_c   1.000
_cell.angle_alpha   90.00
_cell.angle_beta   90.00
_cell.angle_gamma   90.00
#
_symmetry.space_group_name_H-M   'P 1'
#
loop_
_entity.id
_entity.type
_entity.pdbx_description
1 polymer ?
#
loop_
_entity_poly.entity_id
_entity_poly.type
_entity_poly.pdbx_seq_one_letter_code
_entity_poly.pdbx_strand_id
1 'polypeptide(L)'
;MEEQKDVKDLIPGLVHLSELIKGRLYLATVRPGVAQTLKNKSDPLVTYFCVDDQLVYEGFDADFGPLNEALLYRYCLKLNKLLKSCEEGVQRWH
;
A
#
# COMPACT_ATOMS: atom_id res chain seq x y z
N MET A 1 4.67 -12.48 -29.21
CA MET A 1 4.42 -12.99 -27.85
C MET A 1 4.83 -11.88 -26.92
N GLU A 2 3.86 -11.17 -26.37
CA GLU A 2 4.11 -10.05 -25.45
C GLU A 2 4.38 -10.66 -24.07
N GLU A 3 5.61 -10.52 -23.59
CA GLU A 3 6.06 -11.08 -22.33
C GLU A 3 5.28 -10.39 -21.20
N GLN A 4 4.43 -11.17 -20.53
CA GLN A 4 3.54 -10.66 -19.50
C GLN A 4 4.39 -10.36 -18.26
N LYS A 5 4.85 -9.12 -18.13
CA LYS A 5 5.67 -8.68 -16.99
C LYS A 5 4.91 -8.94 -15.70
N ASP A 6 5.50 -9.72 -14.79
CA ASP A 6 4.95 -9.96 -13.46
C ASP A 6 4.91 -8.60 -12.73
N VAL A 7 3.87 -8.37 -11.93
CA VAL A 7 3.70 -7.12 -11.16
C VAL A 7 4.92 -6.86 -10.26
N LYS A 8 5.62 -7.92 -9.87
CA LYS A 8 6.86 -7.88 -9.09
C LYS A 8 7.98 -7.11 -9.79
N ASP A 9 8.07 -7.20 -11.11
CA ASP A 9 9.13 -6.58 -11.91
C ASP A 9 8.89 -5.07 -12.09
N LEU A 10 7.69 -4.58 -11.77
CA LEU A 10 7.27 -3.19 -11.95
C LEU A 10 7.51 -2.32 -10.70
N ILE A 11 7.84 -2.94 -9.57
CA ILE A 11 8.00 -2.28 -8.27
C ILE A 11 9.50 -2.20 -7.93
N PRO A 12 10.16 -1.04 -8.15
CA PRO A 12 11.56 -0.88 -7.81
C PRO A 12 11.80 -1.16 -6.33
N GLY A 13 12.89 -1.85 -5.99
CA GLY A 13 13.26 -2.11 -4.60
C GLY A 13 12.28 -3.00 -3.81
N LEU A 14 11.41 -3.74 -4.50
CA LEU A 14 10.56 -4.77 -3.90
C LEU A 14 11.42 -5.85 -3.21
N VAL A 15 11.04 -6.19 -2.00
CA VAL A 15 11.64 -7.28 -1.21
C VAL A 15 10.69 -8.46 -1.18
N HIS A 16 9.42 -8.22 -0.84
CA HIS A 16 8.37 -9.24 -0.82
C HIS A 16 7.04 -8.66 -1.28
N LEU A 17 6.25 -9.49 -1.97
CA LEU A 17 4.89 -9.18 -2.39
C LEU A 17 3.96 -10.32 -2.02
N SER A 18 2.91 -10.03 -1.27
CA SER A 18 1.86 -10.98 -0.94
C SER A 18 0.53 -10.50 -1.51
N GLU A 19 -0.17 -11.36 -2.24
CA GLU A 19 -1.53 -11.11 -2.71
C GLU A 19 -2.51 -11.43 -1.58
N LEU A 20 -3.28 -10.43 -1.14
CA LEU A 20 -4.28 -10.58 -0.07
C LEU A 20 -5.69 -10.79 -0.66
N ILE A 21 -6.01 -10.07 -1.73
CA ILE A 21 -7.24 -10.23 -2.50
C ILE A 21 -6.85 -10.31 -3.97
N LYS A 22 -7.28 -11.39 -4.62
CA LYS A 22 -6.85 -11.71 -5.98
C LYS A 22 -7.07 -10.56 -6.95
N GLY A 23 -6.00 -10.09 -7.59
CA GLY A 23 -6.04 -9.01 -8.57
C GLY A 23 -6.43 -7.63 -8.01
N ARG A 24 -6.52 -7.45 -6.69
CA ARG A 24 -7.09 -6.25 -6.09
C ARG A 24 -6.28 -5.63 -4.95
N LEU A 25 -5.75 -6.45 -4.05
CA LEU A 25 -5.05 -5.96 -2.87
C LEU A 25 -3.78 -6.77 -2.65
N TYR A 26 -2.66 -6.06 -2.59
CA TYR A 26 -1.34 -6.61 -2.38
C TYR A 26 -0.67 -5.91 -1.20
N LEU A 27 0.04 -6.69 -0.39
CA LEU A 27 0.97 -6.19 0.60
C LEU A 27 2.38 -6.26 0.02
N ALA A 28 3.03 -5.11 -0.14
CA ALA A 28 4.39 -5.01 -0.65
C ALA A 28 5.32 -4.50 0.46
N THR A 29 6.43 -5.20 0.65
CA THR A 29 7.57 -4.68 1.43
C THR A 29 8.64 -4.22 0.46
N VAL A 30 9.13 -3.00 0.64
CA VAL A 30 10.10 -2.36 -0.24
C VAL A 30 11.26 -1.83 0.58
N ARG A 31 12.40 -1.58 -0.07
CA ARG A 31 13.55 -0.95 0.59
C ARG A 31 13.18 0.45 1.14
N PRO A 32 13.85 0.90 2.22
CA PRO A 32 13.65 2.25 2.75
C PRO A 32 13.79 3.33 1.67
N GLY A 33 12.94 4.36 1.76
CA GLY A 33 12.90 5.47 0.79
C GLY A 33 12.10 5.20 -0.49
N VAL A 34 11.87 3.94 -0.85
CA VAL A 34 11.12 3.56 -2.06
C VAL A 34 9.62 3.81 -1.90
N ALA A 35 9.06 3.53 -0.72
CA ALA A 35 7.63 3.62 -0.48
C ALA A 35 7.07 5.02 -0.82
N GLN A 36 7.82 6.09 -0.52
CA GLN A 36 7.40 7.45 -0.81
C GLN A 36 7.45 7.77 -2.31
N THR A 37 8.45 7.25 -3.03
CA THR A 37 8.51 7.32 -4.50
C THR A 37 7.32 6.62 -5.14
N LEU A 38 6.94 5.44 -4.62
CA LEU A 38 5.79 4.68 -5.10
C LEU A 38 4.46 5.39 -4.85
N LYS A 39 4.26 6.00 -3.67
CA LYS A 39 3.05 6.81 -3.37
C LYS A 39 2.84 7.93 -4.39
N ASN A 40 3.92 8.51 -4.92
CA ASN A 40 3.87 9.60 -5.90
C ASN A 40 3.86 9.09 -7.36
N LYS A 41 4.02 7.79 -7.59
CA LYS A 41 3.98 7.19 -8.92
C LYS A 41 2.52 7.17 -9.39
N SER A 42 2.26 7.88 -10.49
CA SER A 42 0.98 7.77 -11.19
C SER A 42 1.03 6.55 -12.12
N ASP A 43 0.17 5.57 -11.85
CA ASP A 43 0.03 4.36 -12.65
C ASP A 43 -1.47 4.12 -12.88
N PRO A 44 -1.92 3.86 -14.11
CA PRO A 44 -3.34 3.69 -14.41
C PRO A 44 -3.93 2.39 -13.86
N LEU A 45 -3.09 1.40 -13.52
CA LEU A 45 -3.54 0.07 -13.08
C LEU A 45 -3.35 -0.14 -11.58
N VAL A 46 -2.38 0.52 -10.96
CA VAL A 46 -2.00 0.26 -9.56
C VAL A 46 -1.89 1.56 -8.77
N THR A 47 -2.65 1.66 -7.68
CA THR A 47 -2.52 2.74 -6.70
C THR A 47 -1.69 2.29 -5.52
N TYR A 48 -0.56 2.96 -5.27
CA TYR A 48 0.30 2.67 -4.12
C TYR A 48 -0.07 3.56 -2.93
N PHE A 49 -0.12 2.98 -1.73
CA PHE A 49 -0.21 3.73 -0.49
C PHE A 49 0.63 3.08 0.60
N CYS A 50 1.07 3.88 1.57
CA CYS A 50 1.77 3.42 2.76
C CYS A 50 1.37 4.33 3.93
N VAL A 51 1.35 3.76 5.13
CA VAL A 51 0.82 4.40 6.35
C VAL A 51 1.88 4.53 7.44
N ASP A 52 3.14 4.20 7.15
CA ASP A 52 4.25 4.16 8.11
C ASP A 52 4.41 5.51 8.85
N ASP A 53 4.26 6.63 8.13
CA ASP A 53 4.36 7.99 8.70
C ASP A 53 3.05 8.48 9.36
N GLN A 54 1.94 7.74 9.23
CA GLN A 54 0.59 8.18 9.62
C GLN A 54 0.01 7.36 10.78
N LEU A 55 0.28 6.06 10.81
CA LEU A 55 -0.20 5.12 11.81
C LEU A 55 1.01 4.59 12.59
N VAL A 56 1.56 5.47 13.43
CA VAL A 56 2.75 5.20 14.24
C VAL A 56 2.35 4.54 15.55
N TYR A 57 3.00 3.44 15.89
CA TYR A 57 2.88 2.82 17.20
C TYR A 57 3.67 3.64 18.24
N GLU A 58 3.04 3.97 19.35
CA GLU A 58 3.71 4.58 20.51
C GLU A 58 4.03 3.48 21.52
N GLY A 59 5.29 3.02 21.51
CA GLY A 59 5.80 2.00 22.43
C GLY A 59 6.14 2.57 23.81
N PHE A 60 6.16 1.69 24.81
CA PHE A 60 6.56 2.03 26.17
C PHE A 60 8.07 1.90 26.40
N ASP A 61 8.76 1.01 25.67
CA ASP A 61 10.21 0.77 25.72
C ASP A 61 10.72 0.30 24.34
N ALA A 62 11.22 -0.93 24.21
CA ALA A 62 11.71 -1.52 22.96
C ALA A 62 10.62 -2.31 22.19
N ASP A 63 9.36 -2.13 22.55
CA ASP A 63 8.20 -2.71 21.88
C ASP A 63 7.89 -1.98 20.58
N PHE A 64 7.51 -2.76 19.55
CA PHE A 64 7.21 -2.24 18.21
C PHE A 64 5.76 -2.45 17.78
N GLY A 65 4.93 -3.07 18.64
CA GLY A 65 3.53 -3.32 18.32
C GLY A 65 2.89 -4.48 19.08
N PRO A 66 1.70 -4.92 18.65
CA PRO A 66 0.98 -4.48 17.45
C PRO A 66 0.33 -3.09 17.56
N LEU A 67 -0.08 -2.51 16.43
CA LEU A 67 -0.89 -1.28 16.42
C LEU A 67 -2.17 -1.47 17.25
N ASN A 68 -2.57 -0.42 17.97
CA ASN A 68 -3.80 -0.42 18.74
C ASN A 68 -5.06 -0.40 17.83
N GLU A 69 -6.21 -0.70 18.42
CA GLU A 69 -7.49 -0.83 17.71
C GLU A 69 -7.92 0.46 17.00
N ALA A 70 -7.63 1.63 17.58
CA ALA A 70 -7.96 2.91 16.95
C ALA A 70 -7.15 3.15 15.66
N LEU A 71 -5.86 2.78 15.65
CA LEU A 71 -5.00 2.88 14.46
C LEU A 71 -5.40 1.84 13.40
N LEU A 72 -5.75 0.62 13.81
CA LEU A 72 -6.30 -0.39 12.92
C LEU A 72 -7.61 0.08 12.26
N TYR A 73 -8.52 0.66 13.03
CA TYR A 73 -9.77 1.21 12.50
C TYR A 73 -9.51 2.30 11.45
N ARG A 74 -8.56 3.20 11.71
CA ARG A 74 -8.15 4.23 10.72
C ARG A 74 -7.57 3.62 9.45
N TYR A 75 -6.77 2.56 9.56
CA TYR A 75 -6.28 1.81 8.41
C TYR A 75 -7.44 1.25 7.58
N CYS A 76 -8.41 0.58 8.22
CA CYS A 76 -9.58 0.03 7.55
C CYS A 76 -10.41 1.09 6.84
N LEU A 77 -10.64 2.26 7.47
CA LEU A 77 -11.34 3.38 6.84
C LEU A 77 -10.62 3.88 5.58
N LYS A 78 -9.29 4.02 5.65
CA LYS A 78 -8.48 4.47 4.52
C LYS A 78 -8.47 3.44 3.38
N LEU A 79 -8.25 2.17 3.70
CA LEU A 79 -8.26 1.08 2.74
C LEU A 79 -9.61 0.97 2.02
N ASN A 80 -10.73 1.06 2.76
CA ASN A 80 -12.06 1.00 2.17
C ASN A 80 -12.33 2.16 1.20
N LYS A 81 -11.86 3.37 1.51
CA LYS A 81 -11.97 4.52 0.59
C LYS A 81 -11.20 4.28 -0.71
N LEU A 82 -9.97 3.76 -0.62
CA LEU A 82 -9.15 3.46 -1.79
C LEU A 82 -9.78 2.37 -2.66
N LEU A 83 -10.23 1.27 -2.06
CA LEU A 83 -10.87 0.18 -2.77
C LEU A 83 -12.12 0.64 -3.55
N LYS A 84 -12.97 1.47 -2.93
CA LYS A 84 -14.14 2.04 -3.61
C LYS A 84 -13.77 2.97 -4.76
N SER A 85 -12.77 3.84 -4.56
CA SER A 85 -12.33 4.76 -5.62
C SER A 85 -11.79 4.02 -6.86
N CYS A 86 -11.17 2.86 -6.67
CA CYS A 86 -10.71 2.01 -7.77
C CYS A 86 -11.86 1.24 -8.43
N GLU A 87 -12.92 0.86 -7.71
CA GLU A 87 -14.10 0.19 -8.27
C GLU A 87 -14.97 1.15 -9.10
N GLU A 88 -15.10 2.40 -8.68
CA GLU A 88 -15.98 3.39 -9.31
C GLU A 88 -15.42 3.95 -10.64
N GLY A 89 -14.18 3.62 -11.01
CA GLY A 89 -13.55 4.14 -12.24
C GLY A 89 -13.39 5.67 -12.26
N VAL A 90 -13.48 6.32 -11.09
CA VAL A 90 -13.47 7.77 -10.99
C VAL A 90 -12.03 8.27 -10.83
N GLN A 91 -11.55 8.89 -11.89
CA GLN A 91 -10.38 9.76 -11.85
C GLN A 91 -10.55 10.85 -10.78
N ARG A 92 -9.43 11.14 -10.11
CA ARG A 92 -8.99 12.46 -9.63
C ARG A 92 -9.17 12.77 -8.14
N TRP A 93 -8.04 12.87 -7.44
CA TRP A 93 -7.86 13.72 -6.27
C TRP A 93 -7.00 14.91 -6.71
N HIS A 94 -7.55 16.12 -6.58
CA HIS A 94 -6.83 17.40 -6.66
C HIS A 94 -6.19 17.71 -5.31
#